data_AF-A0AAE8U270-F1
#
_entry.id   AF-A0AAE8U270-F1
#
_cell.length_a   1.000
_cell.length_b   1.000
_cell.length_c   1.000
_cell.angle_alpha   90.00
_cell.angle_beta   90.00
_cell.angle_gamma   90.00
#
_symmetry.space_group_name_H-M   'P 1'
#
loop_
_entity.id
_entity.type
_entity.pdbx_description
1 polymer ?
#
loop_
_entity_poly.entity_id
_entity_poly.type
_entity_poly.pdbx_seq_one_letter_code
_entity_poly.pdbx_strand_id
1 'polypeptide(L)'
;MRRRVLATLKTAFLSIIIIAGLCPAVEAACWSALKSPEWPQLAASIATIKLCEQLPGGPDRTKKFEVTAVDLCTAANGVSITAKASLTCGSSSGAFIQTPPLDGRVVATVTLDIGECRIMESNIDISGEVGGLLSSLPQTQQFAGSWAQSRLSHLCGLQ
;
A
#
# COMPACT_ATOMS: atom_id res chain seq x y z
N MET A 1 60.84 -43.68 -41.09
CA MET A 1 60.70 -42.77 -42.26
C MET A 1 59.25 -42.72 -42.71
N ARG A 2 58.51 -41.65 -42.39
CA ARG A 2 57.64 -40.87 -43.30
C ARG A 2 56.84 -39.87 -42.46
N ARG A 3 56.79 -38.67 -43.00
CA ARG A 3 56.41 -37.38 -42.42
C ARG A 3 54.99 -37.05 -42.93
N ARG A 4 54.35 -36.05 -42.31
CA ARG A 4 53.21 -35.21 -42.81
C ARG A 4 51.81 -35.68 -42.37
N VAL A 5 50.86 -34.81 -41.98
CA VAL A 5 50.77 -33.34 -42.05
C VAL A 5 49.72 -32.84 -41.04
N LEU A 6 49.98 -31.64 -40.52
CA LEU A 6 49.10 -30.77 -39.73
C LEU A 6 47.67 -30.70 -40.31
N ALA A 7 46.66 -30.99 -39.50
CA ALA A 7 45.27 -30.64 -39.79
C ALA A 7 44.77 -29.62 -38.76
N THR A 8 45.04 -28.37 -39.09
CA THR A 8 44.25 -27.16 -38.86
C THR A 8 43.19 -27.19 -37.75
N LEU A 9 43.55 -26.53 -36.64
CA LEU A 9 42.67 -26.04 -35.59
C LEU A 9 41.65 -25.05 -36.22
N LYS A 10 40.38 -25.42 -36.30
CA LYS A 10 39.29 -24.51 -36.68
C LYS A 10 38.39 -24.34 -35.48
N THR A 11 38.77 -23.41 -34.61
CA THR A 11 38.02 -22.99 -33.43
C THR A 11 36.70 -22.38 -33.91
N ALA A 12 35.64 -23.17 -33.93
CA ALA A 12 34.30 -22.67 -34.13
C ALA A 12 33.90 -21.93 -32.84
N PHE A 13 33.85 -20.59 -32.92
CA PHE A 13 33.24 -19.76 -31.89
C PHE A 13 31.78 -20.19 -31.74
N LEU A 14 31.48 -20.93 -30.68
CA LEU A 14 30.12 -21.15 -30.20
C LEU A 14 29.60 -19.80 -29.70
N SER A 15 28.84 -19.11 -30.54
CA SER A 15 28.03 -17.97 -30.13
C SER A 15 26.99 -18.46 -29.13
N ILE A 16 27.25 -18.21 -27.85
CA ILE A 16 26.24 -18.33 -26.79
C ILE A 16 25.25 -17.20 -27.02
N ILE A 17 24.15 -17.48 -27.72
CA ILE A 17 22.98 -16.59 -27.73
C ILE A 17 22.29 -16.82 -26.39
N ILE A 18 22.63 -16.00 -25.40
CA ILE A 18 21.83 -15.87 -24.18
C ILE A 18 20.54 -15.16 -24.63
N ILE A 19 19.53 -15.94 -24.99
CA ILE A 19 18.16 -15.43 -25.04
C ILE A 19 17.78 -15.23 -23.57
N ALA A 20 18.14 -14.07 -23.02
CA ALA A 20 17.51 -13.56 -21.82
C ALA A 20 16.04 -13.38 -22.19
N GLY A 21 15.24 -14.39 -21.87
CA GLY A 21 13.80 -14.34 -22.00
C GLY A 21 13.33 -13.09 -21.30
N LEU A 22 12.92 -12.12 -22.10
CA LEU A 22 11.99 -11.07 -21.72
C LEU A 22 10.73 -11.79 -21.27
N CYS A 23 10.73 -12.28 -20.02
CA CYS A 23 9.49 -12.52 -19.33
C CYS A 23 8.90 -11.11 -19.19
N PRO A 24 7.82 -10.74 -19.90
CA PRO A 24 7.12 -9.52 -19.53
C PRO A 24 6.82 -9.70 -18.04
N ALA A 25 7.23 -8.74 -17.21
CA ALA A 25 6.67 -8.66 -15.88
C ALA A 25 5.16 -8.76 -16.10
N VAL A 26 4.54 -9.83 -15.59
CA VAL A 26 3.08 -9.89 -15.53
C VAL A 26 2.71 -8.62 -14.81
N GLU A 27 2.24 -7.62 -15.56
CA GLU A 27 1.62 -6.46 -14.97
C GLU A 27 0.47 -7.04 -14.17
N ALA A 28 0.56 -6.95 -12.85
CA ALA A 28 -0.53 -7.36 -12.00
C ALA A 28 -1.78 -6.65 -12.53
N ALA A 29 -2.80 -7.42 -12.88
CA ALA A 29 -4.03 -6.85 -13.38
C ALA A 29 -4.64 -6.04 -12.24
N CYS A 30 -4.49 -4.72 -12.31
CA CYS A 30 -4.98 -3.80 -11.30
C CYS A 30 -6.33 -3.23 -11.75
N TRP A 31 -7.28 -3.14 -10.83
CA TRP A 31 -8.56 -2.46 -11.07
C TRP A 31 -8.88 -1.51 -9.94
N SER A 32 -9.63 -0.45 -10.26
CA SER A 32 -10.03 0.54 -9.27
C SER A 32 -11.29 0.10 -8.54
N ALA A 33 -11.23 -0.04 -7.21
CA ALA A 33 -12.40 -0.31 -6.38
C ALA A 33 -13.37 0.87 -6.32
N LEU A 34 -12.93 2.10 -6.61
CA LEU A 34 -13.82 3.27 -6.62
C LEU A 34 -14.97 3.13 -7.62
N LYS A 35 -14.79 2.28 -8.64
CA LYS A 35 -15.79 2.00 -9.68
C LYS A 35 -16.64 0.78 -9.37
N SER A 36 -16.40 0.09 -8.24
CA SER A 36 -17.14 -1.11 -7.86
C SER A 36 -18.47 -0.75 -7.18
N PRO A 37 -19.51 -1.59 -7.32
CA PRO A 37 -20.79 -1.36 -6.67
C PRO A 37 -20.72 -1.45 -5.13
N GLU A 38 -19.70 -2.11 -4.59
CA GLU A 38 -19.44 -2.25 -3.14
C GLU A 38 -18.75 -1.03 -2.54
N TRP A 39 -18.24 -0.11 -3.37
CA TRP A 39 -17.50 1.07 -2.92
C TRP A 39 -18.22 1.90 -1.85
N PRO A 40 -19.53 2.19 -1.94
CA PRO A 40 -20.22 2.99 -0.93
C PRO A 40 -20.12 2.39 0.49
N GLN A 41 -20.21 1.06 0.61
CA GLN A 41 -20.08 0.36 1.88
C GLN A 41 -18.64 0.41 2.41
N LEU A 42 -17.65 0.24 1.52
CA LEU A 42 -16.25 0.34 1.88
C LEU A 42 -15.87 1.76 2.31
N ALA A 43 -16.32 2.77 1.56
CA ALA A 43 -16.12 4.18 1.87
C ALA A 43 -16.73 4.56 3.23
N ALA A 44 -17.93 4.06 3.54
CA ALA A 44 -18.55 4.27 4.85
C ALA A 44 -17.72 3.66 5.99
N SER A 45 -17.14 2.47 5.77
CA SER A 45 -16.24 1.84 6.74
C SER A 45 -14.97 2.66 6.94
N ILE A 46 -14.34 3.11 5.85
CA ILE A 46 -13.13 3.93 5.87
C ILE A 46 -13.38 5.27 6.56
N ALA A 47 -14.54 5.91 6.33
CA ALA A 47 -14.90 7.17 6.97
C ALA A 47 -14.97 7.11 8.51
N THR A 48 -14.99 5.89 9.09
CA THR A 48 -14.90 5.71 10.55
C THR A 48 -13.47 5.87 11.10
N ILE A 49 -12.46 5.97 10.24
CA ILE A 49 -11.08 6.15 10.69
C ILE A 49 -10.91 7.51 11.37
N LYS A 50 -10.26 7.50 12.52
CA LYS A 50 -10.06 8.67 13.40
C LYS A 50 -8.57 8.89 13.64
N LEU A 51 -7.88 9.27 12.56
CA LEU A 51 -6.42 9.31 12.54
C LEU A 51 -5.87 10.53 13.30
N CYS A 52 -6.53 11.68 13.18
CA CYS A 52 -6.09 12.92 13.86
C CYS A 52 -6.33 12.84 15.37
N GLU A 53 -7.33 12.09 15.80
CA GLU A 53 -7.63 11.81 17.20
C GLU A 53 -6.48 11.07 17.91
N GLN A 54 -5.52 10.49 17.16
CA GLN A 54 -4.32 9.87 17.72
C GLN A 54 -3.19 10.86 18.01
N LEU A 55 -3.32 12.14 17.64
CA LEU A 55 -2.29 13.15 17.87
C LEU A 55 -2.32 13.68 19.32
N PRO A 56 -1.29 13.42 20.13
CA PRO A 56 -1.23 13.96 21.48
C PRO A 56 -1.06 15.49 21.42
N GLY A 57 -1.91 16.22 22.16
CA GLY A 57 -1.85 17.69 22.24
C GLY A 57 -2.64 18.44 21.16
N GLY A 58 -3.24 17.74 20.20
CA GLY A 58 -3.98 18.31 19.07
C GLY A 58 -3.09 18.60 17.84
N PRO A 59 -3.67 18.81 16.63
CA PRO A 59 -5.10 18.79 16.28
C PRO A 59 -5.75 17.41 16.45
N ASP A 60 -6.86 17.35 17.19
CA ASP A 60 -7.47 16.13 17.74
C ASP A 60 -8.74 15.68 17.01
N ARG A 61 -9.04 16.25 15.83
CA ARG A 61 -10.23 15.90 15.04
C ARG A 61 -9.93 15.73 13.57
N THR A 62 -10.41 14.64 12.98
CA THR A 62 -10.48 14.51 11.52
C THR A 62 -11.66 15.35 11.00
N LYS A 63 -11.34 16.43 10.26
CA LYS A 63 -12.34 17.32 9.64
C LYS A 63 -12.74 16.86 8.25
N LYS A 64 -11.79 16.30 7.51
CA LYS A 64 -11.99 15.76 6.17
C LYS A 64 -11.15 14.50 6.00
N PHE A 65 -11.75 13.45 5.44
CA PHE A 65 -11.03 12.28 4.93
C PHE A 65 -11.69 11.86 3.63
N GLU A 66 -11.00 12.06 2.51
CA GLU A 66 -11.55 11.80 1.18
C GLU A 66 -10.61 10.87 0.43
N VAL A 67 -11.11 9.67 0.10
CA VAL A 67 -10.37 8.68 -0.68
C VAL A 67 -10.45 9.05 -2.16
N THR A 68 -9.29 9.23 -2.78
CA THR A 68 -9.15 9.68 -4.17
C THR A 68 -8.73 8.56 -5.12
N ALA A 69 -8.15 7.48 -4.60
CA ALA A 69 -7.86 6.27 -5.36
C ALA A 69 -7.90 5.04 -4.46
N VAL A 70 -8.39 3.92 -4.99
CA VAL A 70 -8.23 2.59 -4.40
C VAL A 70 -8.02 1.62 -5.55
N ASP A 71 -6.81 1.08 -5.66
CA ASP A 71 -6.39 0.16 -6.71
C ASP A 71 -6.12 -1.20 -6.08
N LEU A 72 -6.75 -2.25 -6.61
CA LEU A 72 -6.58 -3.64 -6.20
C LEU A 72 -5.84 -4.36 -7.31
N CYS A 73 -4.76 -5.04 -6.96
CA CYS A 73 -3.91 -5.77 -7.87
C CYS A 73 -3.77 -7.21 -7.40
N THR A 74 -3.71 -8.15 -8.33
CA THR A 74 -3.36 -9.54 -8.02
C THR A 74 -1.92 -9.62 -7.47
N ALA A 75 -1.73 -10.31 -6.35
CA ALA A 75 -0.42 -10.60 -5.77
C ALA A 75 -0.20 -12.11 -5.70
N ALA A 76 1.06 -12.54 -5.54
CA ALA A 76 1.42 -13.97 -5.59
C ALA A 76 0.62 -14.86 -4.62
N ASN A 77 0.29 -14.34 -3.42
CA ASN A 77 -0.44 -15.06 -2.38
C ASN A 77 -1.72 -14.33 -1.93
N GLY A 78 -2.32 -13.50 -2.80
CA GLY A 78 -3.53 -12.76 -2.43
C GLY A 78 -3.74 -11.50 -3.25
N VAL A 79 -4.07 -10.40 -2.57
CA VAL A 79 -4.36 -9.10 -3.21
C VAL A 79 -3.50 -8.01 -2.59
N SER A 80 -2.93 -7.17 -3.44
CA SER A 80 -2.30 -5.91 -3.04
C SER A 80 -3.28 -4.77 -3.27
N ILE A 81 -3.48 -3.95 -2.24
CA ILE A 81 -4.38 -2.79 -2.27
C ILE A 81 -3.52 -1.55 -2.09
N THR A 82 -3.64 -0.59 -2.99
CA THR A 82 -3.08 0.76 -2.84
C THR A 82 -4.20 1.77 -2.75
N ALA A 83 -4.30 2.48 -1.64
CA ALA A 83 -5.29 3.53 -1.41
C ALA A 83 -4.61 4.89 -1.25
N LYS A 84 -5.21 5.92 -1.83
CA LYS A 84 -4.78 7.32 -1.67
C LYS A 84 -5.92 8.13 -1.10
N ALA A 85 -5.64 8.97 -0.12
CA ALA A 85 -6.63 9.85 0.49
C ALA A 85 -6.05 11.22 0.80
N SER A 86 -6.92 12.24 0.80
CA SER A 86 -6.65 13.53 1.42
C SER A 86 -7.23 13.54 2.83
N LEU A 87 -6.48 14.12 3.76
CA LEU A 87 -6.82 14.21 5.17
C LEU A 87 -6.65 15.65 5.64
N THR A 88 -7.64 16.18 6.35
CA THR A 88 -7.54 17.46 7.05
C THR A 88 -7.76 17.21 8.54
N CYS A 89 -6.78 17.52 9.35
CA CYS A 89 -6.87 17.51 10.81
C CYS A 89 -7.18 18.92 11.32
N GLY A 90 -7.99 19.06 12.36
CA GLY A 90 -8.20 20.32 13.03
C GLY A 90 -8.41 20.14 14.52
N SER A 91 -8.34 21.23 15.27
CA SER A 91 -8.62 21.22 16.70
C SER A 91 -10.12 21.20 16.98
N SER A 92 -10.51 20.42 17.98
CA SER A 92 -11.79 20.53 18.64
C SER A 92 -11.84 21.78 19.52
N SER A 93 -13.04 22.21 19.92
CA SER A 93 -13.19 23.32 20.86
C SER A 93 -12.58 23.04 22.24
N GLY A 94 -12.35 21.76 22.57
CA GLY A 94 -11.72 21.32 23.82
C GLY A 94 -10.23 20.99 23.69
N ALA A 95 -9.64 21.17 22.50
CA ALA A 95 -8.23 20.89 22.30
C ALA A 95 -7.35 21.82 23.13
N PHE A 96 -6.30 21.26 23.72
CA PHE A 96 -5.32 22.03 24.50
C PHE A 96 -4.59 23.07 23.63
N ILE A 97 -4.29 22.70 22.39
CA ILE A 97 -3.71 23.59 21.38
C ILE A 97 -4.75 23.83 20.28
N GLN A 98 -5.13 25.09 20.09
CA GLN A 98 -5.89 25.51 18.92
C GLN A 98 -4.91 25.74 17.78
N THR A 99 -4.95 24.88 16.77
CA THR A 99 -4.16 25.05 15.54
C THR A 99 -5.09 25.30 14.37
N PRO A 100 -4.63 26.05 13.34
CA PRO A 100 -5.32 26.04 12.06
C PRO A 100 -5.42 24.60 11.51
N PRO A 101 -6.40 24.32 10.63
CA PRO A 101 -6.50 23.02 10.00
C PRO A 101 -5.19 22.67 9.28
N LEU A 102 -4.73 21.44 9.47
CA LEU A 102 -3.54 20.89 8.83
C LEU A 102 -3.97 19.91 7.75
N ASP A 103 -3.39 20.06 6.58
CA ASP A 103 -3.66 19.17 5.46
C ASP A 103 -2.58 18.10 5.31
N GLY A 104 -3.00 16.94 4.81
CA GLY A 104 -2.16 15.79 4.59
C GLY A 104 -2.64 14.92 3.45
N ARG A 105 -1.72 14.10 2.95
CA ARG A 105 -2.01 13.03 2.00
C ARG A 105 -1.60 11.71 2.60
N VAL A 106 -2.49 10.72 2.49
CA VAL A 106 -2.27 9.37 2.96
C VAL A 106 -2.13 8.46 1.74
N VAL A 107 -1.07 7.67 1.71
CA VAL A 107 -0.90 6.56 0.76
C VAL A 107 -0.73 5.29 1.57
N ALA A 108 -1.69 4.38 1.47
CA ALA A 108 -1.65 3.10 2.16
C ALA A 108 -1.47 1.98 1.13
N THR A 109 -0.48 1.13 1.33
CA THR A 109 -0.28 -0.10 0.58
C THR A 109 -0.43 -1.28 1.53
N VAL A 110 -1.34 -2.20 1.21
CA VAL A 110 -1.64 -3.37 2.04
C VAL A 110 -1.61 -4.61 1.16
N THR A 111 -0.88 -5.63 1.57
CA THR A 111 -0.94 -6.96 0.97
C THR A 111 -1.67 -7.88 1.93
N LEU A 112 -2.75 -8.48 1.46
CA LEU A 112 -3.59 -9.38 2.25
C LEU A 112 -3.68 -10.76 1.62
N ASP A 113 -3.67 -11.76 2.48
CA ASP A 113 -4.01 -13.14 2.16
C ASP A 113 -5.50 -13.32 2.41
N ILE A 114 -6.28 -13.53 1.34
CA ILE A 114 -7.74 -13.71 1.43
C ILE A 114 -8.07 -15.08 2.01
N GLY A 115 -7.26 -16.11 1.74
CA GLY A 115 -7.51 -17.47 2.21
C GLY A 115 -7.32 -17.59 3.73
N GLU A 116 -6.34 -16.86 4.27
CA GLU A 116 -6.07 -16.82 5.71
C GLU A 116 -6.66 -15.59 6.41
N CYS A 117 -7.38 -14.73 5.69
CA CYS A 117 -7.99 -13.49 6.20
C CYS A 117 -7.04 -12.61 7.02
N ARG A 118 -5.81 -12.48 6.53
CA ARG A 118 -4.70 -11.85 7.25
C ARG A 118 -4.00 -10.79 6.42
N ILE A 119 -3.71 -9.66 7.03
CA ILE A 119 -2.78 -8.68 6.46
C ILE A 119 -1.36 -9.23 6.58
N MET A 120 -0.69 -9.45 5.45
CA MET A 120 0.69 -9.91 5.39
C MET A 120 1.67 -8.76 5.56
N GLU A 121 1.38 -7.66 4.87
CA GLU A 121 2.21 -6.46 4.87
C GLU A 121 1.30 -5.23 4.81
N SER A 122 1.68 -4.19 5.55
CA SER A 122 1.02 -2.89 5.50
C SER A 122 2.05 -1.79 5.62
N ASN A 123 1.98 -0.84 4.71
CA ASN A 123 2.76 0.39 4.77
C ASN A 123 1.82 1.58 4.59
N ILE A 124 2.00 2.61 5.42
CA ILE A 124 1.22 3.84 5.33
C ILE A 124 2.18 5.01 5.31
N ASP A 125 2.19 5.73 4.19
CA ASP A 125 2.87 7.00 4.09
C ASP A 125 1.87 8.13 4.34
N ILE A 126 2.24 9.04 5.23
CA ILE A 126 1.46 10.26 5.48
C ILE A 126 2.40 11.42 5.23
N SER A 127 2.06 12.23 4.23
CA SER A 127 2.83 13.41 3.83
C SER A 127 2.01 14.69 4.04
N GLY A 128 2.68 15.84 3.92
CA GLY A 128 2.11 17.15 4.25
C GLY A 128 2.32 17.53 5.71
N GLU A 129 1.60 18.54 6.17
CA GLU A 129 1.75 19.10 7.54
C GLU A 129 1.35 18.07 8.59
N VAL A 130 0.25 17.36 8.34
CA VAL A 130 -0.18 16.23 9.18
C VAL A 130 0.86 15.10 9.16
N GLY A 131 1.51 14.88 8.03
CA GLY A 131 2.54 13.86 7.85
C GLY A 131 3.70 14.02 8.81
N GLY A 132 4.24 15.23 9.00
CA GLY A 132 5.33 15.48 9.95
C GLY A 132 4.98 15.08 11.39
N LEU A 133 3.70 15.18 11.76
CA LEU A 133 3.20 14.85 13.10
C LEU A 133 2.85 13.36 13.26
N LEU A 134 2.24 12.75 12.24
CA LEU A 134 1.72 11.39 12.32
C LEU A 134 2.72 10.31 11.86
N SER A 135 3.53 10.59 10.82
CA SER A 135 4.48 9.62 10.27
C SER A 135 5.62 9.29 11.24
N SER A 136 5.91 10.20 12.17
CA SER A 136 6.93 10.05 13.21
C SER A 136 6.45 9.27 14.44
N LEU A 137 5.16 8.94 14.53
CA LEU A 137 4.58 8.22 15.65
C LEU A 137 4.47 6.72 15.33
N PRO A 138 5.20 5.83 16.02
CA PRO A 138 5.07 4.38 15.87
C PRO A 138 3.63 3.88 16.10
N GLN A 139 2.90 4.59 16.95
CA GLN A 139 1.50 4.30 17.26
C GLN A 139 0.56 4.50 16.06
N THR A 140 0.87 5.39 15.11
CA THR A 140 0.03 5.63 13.92
C THR A 140 -0.01 4.40 13.03
N GLN A 141 1.16 3.80 12.76
CA GLN A 141 1.27 2.58 11.95
C GLN A 141 0.55 1.40 12.63
N GLN A 142 0.76 1.24 13.94
CA GLN A 142 0.10 0.19 14.72
C GLN A 142 -1.43 0.37 14.77
N PHE A 143 -1.90 1.60 14.99
CA PHE A 143 -3.32 1.92 14.99
C PHE A 143 -3.97 1.61 13.64
N ALA A 144 -3.37 2.07 12.55
CA ALA A 144 -3.95 1.87 11.24
C ALA A 144 -3.89 0.39 10.80
N GLY A 145 -2.81 -0.33 11.12
CA GLY A 145 -2.72 -1.77 10.90
C GLY A 145 -3.77 -2.56 11.69
N SER A 146 -3.92 -2.28 12.99
CA SER A 146 -4.91 -2.95 13.84
C SER A 146 -6.36 -2.64 13.43
N TRP A 147 -6.66 -1.39 13.07
CA TRP A 147 -7.94 -1.01 12.49
C TRP A 147 -8.21 -1.77 11.19
N ALA A 148 -7.24 -1.84 10.29
CA ALA A 148 -7.39 -2.52 9.01
C ALA A 148 -7.63 -4.03 9.20
N GLN A 149 -6.87 -4.67 10.10
CA GLN A 149 -7.06 -6.09 10.42
C GLN A 149 -8.44 -6.35 11.04
N SER A 150 -8.93 -5.47 11.94
CA SER A 150 -10.27 -5.58 12.51
C SER A 150 -11.37 -5.51 11.43
N ARG A 151 -11.23 -4.61 10.45
CA ARG A 151 -12.17 -4.52 9.32
C ARG A 151 -12.11 -5.76 8.42
N LEU A 152 -10.92 -6.28 8.15
CA LEU A 152 -10.74 -7.50 7.37
C LEU A 152 -11.41 -8.70 8.06
N SER A 153 -11.17 -8.89 9.36
CA SER A 153 -11.81 -9.98 10.13
C SER A 153 -13.33 -9.91 10.07
N HIS A 154 -13.90 -8.70 10.16
CA HIS A 154 -15.35 -8.50 10.02
C HIS A 154 -15.86 -8.89 8.62
N LEU A 155 -15.13 -8.53 7.56
CA LEU A 155 -15.50 -8.91 6.18
C LEU A 155 -15.40 -10.42 5.95
N CYS A 156 -14.46 -11.09 6.63
CA CYS A 156 -14.28 -12.54 6.59
C CYS A 156 -15.26 -13.32 7.48
N GLY A 157 -16.13 -12.66 8.25
CA GLY A 157 -17.04 -13.34 9.18
C GLY A 157 -16.33 -13.99 10.38
N LEU A 158 -15.10 -13.60 10.67
CA LEU A 158 -14.33 -14.02 11.83
C LEU A 158 -14.60 -12.99 12.95
N GLN A 159 -15.71 -13.16 13.65
CA GLN A 159 -16.04 -12.37 14.86
C GLN A 159 -15.64 -13.12 16.12
#